data_AF-A0A4P9YUL5-F1
#
_entry.id   AF-A0A4P9YUL5-F1
#
_cell.length_a   1.000
_cell.length_b   1.000
_cell.length_c   1.000
_cell.angle_alpha   90.00
_cell.angle_beta   90.00
_cell.angle_gamma   90.00
#
_symmetry.space_group_name_H-M   'P 1'
#
loop_
_entity.id
_entity.type
_entity.pdbx_description
1 polymer ?
#
loop_
_entity_poly.entity_id
_entity_poly.type
_entity_poly.pdbx_seq_one_letter_code
_entity_poly.pdbx_strand_id
1 'polypeptide(L)'
;MDSDSLVSPALHSPALTGPSVSTPSDGPDTIWTTAMEIALFRAVARHKPVGLHKHFRMMGVVEEYNRQSPIKLNAEDIWLHLANMYDLTSLDEMASAHAREEENDLVELKWQVSGEDTP
;
A
#
# COMPACT_ATOMS: atom_id res chain seq x y z
N MET A 1 3.33 -58.04 -45.90
CA MET A 1 3.85 -56.66 -46.03
C MET A 1 2.62 -55.86 -46.32
N ASP A 2 1.95 -55.40 -45.27
CA ASP A 2 0.59 -54.89 -45.36
C ASP A 2 0.52 -53.54 -44.66
N SER A 3 0.50 -52.54 -45.54
CA SER A 3 -0.10 -51.21 -45.50
C SER A 3 -0.46 -50.56 -44.17
N ASP A 4 0.21 -49.42 -43.99
CA ASP A 4 -0.05 -48.27 -43.13
C ASP A 4 -1.53 -47.78 -43.16
N SER A 5 -2.10 -47.51 -41.98
CA SER A 5 -3.27 -46.62 -41.86
C SER A 5 -3.34 -45.95 -40.48
N LEU A 6 -2.62 -44.84 -40.38
CA LEU A 6 -3.01 -43.55 -39.77
C LEU A 6 -4.08 -43.57 -38.67
N VAL A 7 -3.65 -43.49 -37.41
CA VAL A 7 -4.46 -42.95 -36.30
C VAL A 7 -4.37 -41.42 -36.33
N SER A 8 -5.50 -40.76 -36.55
CA SER A 8 -5.65 -39.31 -36.35
C SER A 8 -5.88 -38.99 -34.86
N PRO A 9 -5.36 -37.86 -34.35
CA PRO A 9 -5.43 -37.52 -32.94
C PRO A 9 -6.79 -36.90 -32.59
N ALA A 10 -7.42 -37.40 -31.53
CA ALA A 10 -8.61 -36.80 -30.95
C ALA A 10 -8.24 -35.46 -30.28
N LEU A 11 -8.67 -34.36 -30.90
CA LEU A 11 -8.61 -33.00 -30.37
C LEU A 11 -9.77 -32.81 -29.38
N HIS A 12 -9.53 -32.87 -28.07
CA HIS A 12 -10.49 -32.37 -27.07
C HIS A 12 -9.79 -31.68 -25.88
N SER A 13 -10.06 -30.38 -25.82
CA SER A 13 -9.99 -29.38 -24.74
C SER A 13 -8.72 -29.17 -23.91
N PRO A 14 -8.21 -27.91 -23.85
CA PRO A 14 -7.09 -27.55 -23.01
C PRO A 14 -7.52 -27.57 -21.53
N ALA A 15 -6.67 -28.16 -20.70
CA ALA A 15 -6.75 -28.07 -19.25
C ALA A 15 -6.82 -26.58 -18.82
N LEU A 16 -7.80 -26.27 -17.97
CA LEU A 16 -7.76 -25.08 -17.12
C LEU A 16 -6.64 -25.24 -16.11
N THR A 17 -5.40 -25.08 -16.56
CA THR A 17 -4.24 -24.92 -15.69
C THR A 17 -4.04 -23.43 -15.55
N GLY A 18 -4.79 -22.80 -14.63
CA GLY A 18 -4.36 -21.52 -14.10
C GLY A 18 -3.16 -21.79 -13.18
N PRO A 19 -1.97 -21.22 -13.43
CA PRO A 19 -1.08 -20.97 -12.34
C PRO A 19 -1.58 -19.68 -11.69
N SER A 20 -2.42 -19.81 -10.65
CA SER A 20 -2.45 -18.78 -9.61
C SER A 20 -1.05 -18.80 -8.99
N VAL A 21 -0.13 -18.02 -9.57
CA VAL A 21 1.10 -17.62 -8.90
C VAL A 21 0.65 -16.64 -7.81
N SER A 22 0.12 -17.20 -6.74
CA SER A 22 0.19 -16.57 -5.45
C SER A 22 1.59 -16.91 -4.96
N THR A 23 2.57 -16.05 -5.23
CA THR A 23 3.84 -16.14 -4.52
C THR A 23 3.52 -15.99 -3.04
N PRO A 24 3.75 -17.02 -2.19
CA PRO A 24 3.80 -16.78 -0.76
C PRO A 24 5.05 -15.91 -0.56
N SER A 25 4.82 -14.62 -0.32
CA SER A 25 5.87 -13.75 0.20
C SER A 25 6.15 -14.27 1.62
N ASP A 26 7.15 -15.15 1.75
CA ASP A 26 7.69 -15.65 3.01
C ASP A 26 8.33 -14.48 3.79
N GLY A 27 7.48 -13.58 4.30
CA GLY A 27 7.82 -12.76 5.44
C GLY A 27 7.67 -13.62 6.70
N PRO A 28 8.38 -13.32 7.79
CA PRO A 28 8.09 -13.97 9.07
C PRO A 28 6.60 -13.76 9.36
N ASP A 29 5.85 -14.85 9.51
CA ASP A 29 4.45 -14.84 9.95
C ASP A 29 4.39 -14.29 11.37
N THR A 30 4.59 -12.98 11.49
CA THR A 30 4.47 -12.23 12.72
C THR A 30 2.99 -12.31 13.07
N ILE A 31 2.68 -13.10 14.09
CA ILE A 31 1.31 -13.23 14.59
C ILE A 31 0.92 -11.88 15.18
N TRP A 32 0.08 -11.14 14.48
CA TRP A 32 -0.44 -9.85 14.91
C TRP A 32 -1.46 -10.05 16.03
N THR A 33 -1.09 -9.63 17.24
CA THR A 33 -2.02 -9.59 18.36
C THR A 33 -2.78 -8.26 18.38
N THR A 34 -3.97 -8.24 18.97
CA THR A 34 -4.76 -6.99 19.12
C THR A 34 -3.98 -5.88 19.83
N ALA A 35 -3.10 -6.22 20.79
CA ALA A 35 -2.25 -5.23 21.46
C ALA A 35 -1.25 -4.57 20.48
N MET A 36 -0.69 -5.34 19.54
CA MET A 36 0.19 -4.85 18.48
C MET A 36 -0.57 -3.96 17.50
N GLU A 37 -1.75 -4.38 17.05
CA GLU A 37 -2.60 -3.58 16.16
C GLU A 37 -3.00 -2.25 16.81
N ILE A 38 -3.36 -2.25 18.10
CA ILE A 38 -3.66 -1.02 18.84
C ILE A 38 -2.44 -0.10 18.87
N ALA A 39 -1.24 -0.62 19.13
CA ALA A 39 -0.01 0.17 19.11
C ALA A 39 0.26 0.75 17.71
N LEU A 40 0.06 -0.07 16.67
CA LEU A 40 0.22 0.33 15.27
C LEU A 40 -0.76 1.44 14.88
N PHE A 41 -2.05 1.29 15.16
CA PHE A 41 -3.06 2.28 14.78
C PHE A 41 -2.87 3.60 15.53
N ARG A 42 -2.43 3.56 16.79
CA ARG A 42 -2.02 4.77 17.51
C ARG A 42 -0.85 5.47 16.84
N ALA A 43 0.12 4.72 16.33
CA ALA A 43 1.27 5.27 15.62
C ALA A 43 0.88 5.88 14.26
N VAL A 44 0.07 5.16 13.47
CA VAL A 44 -0.44 5.62 12.17
C VAL A 44 -1.33 6.86 12.29
N ALA A 45 -2.13 6.96 13.36
CA ALA A 45 -2.94 8.15 13.61
C ALA A 45 -2.10 9.42 13.85
N ARG A 46 -0.91 9.27 14.46
CA ARG A 46 0.05 10.37 14.66
C ARG A 46 0.89 10.65 13.42
N HIS A 47 1.28 9.60 12.71
CA HIS A 47 2.15 9.67 11.54
C HIS A 47 1.47 8.98 10.37
N LYS A 48 0.82 9.74 9.47
CA LYS A 48 0.13 9.18 8.31
C LYS A 48 1.13 8.66 7.27
N PRO A 49 1.30 7.33 7.04
CA PRO A 49 2.33 6.79 6.16
C PRO A 49 1.89 6.83 4.68
N VAL A 50 1.35 7.96 4.23
CA VAL A 50 0.86 8.19 2.87
C VAL A 50 1.17 9.62 2.43
N GLY A 51 1.15 9.86 1.12
CA GLY A 51 1.47 11.10 0.44
C GLY A 51 2.98 11.29 0.20
N LEU A 52 3.35 12.50 -0.21
CA LEU A 52 4.71 12.87 -0.65
C LEU A 52 5.83 12.43 0.31
N HIS A 53 5.58 12.48 1.62
CA HIS A 53 6.57 12.17 2.65
C HIS A 53 6.33 10.82 3.35
N LYS A 54 5.66 9.87 2.69
CA LYS A 54 5.24 8.58 3.28
C LYS A 54 6.38 7.80 3.94
N HIS A 55 7.57 7.74 3.32
CA HIS A 55 8.71 7.01 3.88
C HIS A 55 9.23 7.64 5.17
N PHE A 56 9.34 8.97 5.21
CA PHE A 56 9.74 9.68 6.43
C PHE A 56 8.71 9.51 7.55
N ARG A 57 7.42 9.63 7.21
CA ARG A 57 6.34 9.41 8.18
C ARG A 57 6.31 7.96 8.68
N MET A 58 6.63 6.99 7.84
CA MET A 58 6.78 5.59 8.25
C MET A 58 7.89 5.41 9.29
N MET A 59 8.99 6.15 9.22
CA MET A 59 10.02 6.10 10.28
C MET A 59 9.44 6.52 11.64
N GLY A 60 8.59 7.54 11.67
CA GLY A 60 7.86 7.94 12.86
C GLY A 60 6.88 6.86 13.35
N VAL A 61 6.20 6.17 12.43
CA VAL A 61 5.34 5.02 12.77
C VAL A 61 6.16 3.91 13.44
N VAL A 62 7.29 3.51 12.85
CA VAL A 62 8.19 2.47 13.38
C VAL A 62 8.69 2.84 14.77
N GLU A 63 9.18 4.07 14.96
CA GLU A 63 9.68 4.55 16.24
C GLU A 63 8.59 4.54 17.32
N GLU A 64 7.41 5.07 17.00
CA GLU A 64 6.28 5.13 17.91
C GLU A 64 5.76 3.75 18.27
N TYR A 65 5.57 2.87 17.28
CA TYR A 65 5.14 1.50 17.49
C TYR A 65 6.13 0.76 18.39
N ASN A 66 7.42 0.85 18.07
CA ASN A 66 8.48 0.20 18.84
C ASN A 66 8.62 0.79 20.25
N ARG A 67 8.16 2.00 20.52
CA ARG A 67 8.13 2.53 21.88
C ARG A 67 7.03 1.91 22.75
N GLN A 68 5.91 1.51 22.13
CA GLN A 68 4.73 1.00 22.84
C GLN A 68 4.61 -0.52 22.83
N SER A 69 5.26 -1.20 21.89
CA SER A 69 5.18 -2.64 21.72
C SER A 69 6.41 -3.37 22.31
N PRO A 70 6.21 -4.51 23.00
CA PRO A 70 7.32 -5.37 23.43
C PRO A 70 8.01 -6.04 22.24
N ILE A 71 7.30 -6.27 21.14
CA ILE A 71 7.83 -6.86 19.91
C ILE A 71 8.26 -5.73 18.98
N LYS A 72 9.54 -5.73 18.58
CA LYS A 72 10.09 -4.73 17.67
C LYS A 72 9.90 -5.18 16.23
N LEU A 73 9.45 -4.25 15.39
CA LEU A 73 9.27 -4.45 13.96
C LEU A 73 10.07 -3.42 13.17
N ASN A 74 10.43 -3.78 11.95
CA ASN A 74 11.03 -2.85 11.00
C ASN A 74 9.94 -2.19 10.12
N ALA A 75 10.34 -1.27 9.24
CA ALA A 75 9.41 -0.60 8.35
C ALA A 75 8.71 -1.55 7.36
N GLU A 76 9.41 -2.56 6.86
CA GLU A 76 8.90 -3.54 5.89
C GLU A 76 7.77 -4.38 6.50
N ASP A 77 7.93 -4.88 7.73
CA ASP A 77 6.90 -5.64 8.44
C ASP A 77 5.61 -4.82 8.62
N ILE A 78 5.76 -3.54 8.96
CA ILE A 78 4.64 -2.61 9.14
C ILE A 78 3.97 -2.31 7.80
N TRP A 79 4.75 -2.05 6.75
CA TRP A 79 4.22 -1.86 5.40
C TRP A 79 3.43 -3.07 4.93
N LEU A 80 3.97 -4.27 5.11
CA LEU A 80 3.34 -5.52 4.69
C LEU A 80 2.00 -5.71 5.40
N HIS A 81 1.96 -5.49 6.71
CA HIS A 81 0.72 -5.62 7.46
C HIS A 81 -0.33 -4.57 7.08
N LEU A 82 0.08 -3.30 6.89
CA LEU A 82 -0.82 -2.25 6.41
C LEU A 82 -1.36 -2.53 5.01
N ALA A 83 -0.52 -3.05 4.10
CA ALA A 83 -0.91 -3.42 2.74
C ALA A 83 -1.91 -4.59 2.71
N ASN A 84 -1.85 -5.49 3.70
CA ASN A 84 -2.81 -6.58 3.82
C ASN A 84 -4.19 -6.10 4.33
N MET A 85 -4.27 -4.95 4.99
CA MET A 85 -5.53 -4.41 5.54
C MET A 85 -6.13 -3.26 4.72
N TYR A 86 -5.30 -2.52 3.99
CA TYR A 86 -5.71 -1.30 3.29
C TYR A 86 -5.16 -1.26 1.86
N ASP A 87 -5.94 -0.64 0.97
CA ASP A 87 -5.42 -0.20 -0.32
C ASP A 87 -4.56 1.05 -0.14
N LEU A 88 -3.26 0.83 0.09
CA LEU A 88 -2.30 1.91 0.28
C LEU A 88 -2.09 2.76 -0.97
N THR A 89 -2.30 2.21 -2.17
CA THR A 89 -2.13 2.93 -3.43
C THR A 89 -3.22 4.01 -3.55
N SER A 90 -4.48 3.62 -3.38
CA SER A 90 -5.60 4.57 -3.42
C SER A 90 -5.47 5.65 -2.34
N LEU A 91 -5.05 5.27 -1.12
CA LEU A 91 -4.82 6.23 -0.04
C LEU A 91 -3.67 7.21 -0.34
N ASP A 92 -2.61 6.75 -0.98
CA ASP A 92 -1.46 7.58 -1.38
C ASP A 92 -1.84 8.61 -2.45
N GLU A 93 -2.64 8.20 -3.43
CA GLU A 93 -3.19 9.06 -4.47
C GLU A 93 -4.10 10.14 -3.88
N MET A 94 -5.05 9.75 -3.02
CA MET A 94 -5.94 10.68 -2.32
C MET A 94 -5.16 11.68 -1.46
N ALA A 95 -4.15 11.22 -0.71
CA ALA A 95 -3.34 12.09 0.14
C ALA A 95 -2.51 13.08 -0.69
N SER A 96 -2.02 12.65 -1.86
CA SER A 96 -1.28 13.50 -2.79
C SER A 96 -2.18 14.52 -3.48
N ALA A 97 -3.40 14.13 -3.84
CA ALA A 97 -4.40 15.04 -4.40
C ALA A 97 -4.79 16.13 -3.40
N HIS A 98 -5.07 15.75 -2.15
CA HIS A 98 -5.41 16.69 -1.07
C HIS A 98 -4.29 17.72 -0.82
N ALA A 99 -3.03 17.27 -0.78
CA ALA A 99 -1.90 18.18 -0.60
C ALA A 99 -1.78 19.20 -1.76
N ARG A 100 -2.13 18.78 -2.99
CA ARG A 100 -2.14 19.65 -4.17
C ARG A 100 -3.30 20.64 -4.15
N GLU A 101 -4.44 20.26 -3.61
CA GLU A 101 -5.60 21.14 -3.44
C GLU A 101 -5.33 22.22 -2.39
N GLU A 102 -4.77 21.85 -1.23
CA GLU A 102 -4.35 22.81 -0.20
C GLU A 102 -3.37 23.87 -0.75
N GLU A 103 -2.45 23.47 -1.63
CA GLU A 103 -1.53 24.39 -2.30
C GLU A 103 -2.28 25.34 -3.26
N ASN A 104 -3.22 24.82 -4.05
CA ASN A 104 -4.01 25.65 -4.98
C ASN A 104 -4.89 26.66 -4.21
N ASP A 105 -5.56 26.23 -3.14
CA ASP A 105 -6.40 27.09 -2.30
C ASP A 105 -5.57 28.23 -1.69
N LEU A 106 -4.36 27.90 -1.21
CA LEU A 106 -3.44 28.88 -0.63
C LEU A 106 -2.90 29.86 -1.69
N VAL A 107 -2.68 29.38 -2.91
CA VAL A 107 -2.28 30.20 -4.05
C VAL A 107 -3.44 31.12 -4.48
N GLU A 108 -4.67 30.62 -4.56
CA GLU A 108 -5.85 31.41 -4.94
C GLU A 108 -6.16 32.53 -3.95
N LEU A 109 -6.08 32.25 -2.64
CA LEU A 109 -6.22 33.27 -1.60
C LEU A 109 -5.13 34.35 -1.68
N LYS A 110 -3.90 33.96 -2.04
CA LYS A 110 -2.79 34.91 -2.24
C LYS A 110 -3.05 35.81 -3.44
N TRP A 111 -3.63 35.29 -4.52
CA TRP A 111 -3.98 36.10 -5.69
C TRP A 111 -5.15 37.07 -5.42
N GLN A 112 -6.13 36.68 -4.60
CA GLN A 112 -7.20 37.59 -4.17
C GLN A 112 -6.68 38.74 -3.29
N VAL A 113 -5.73 38.47 -2.39
CA VAL A 113 -5.13 39.50 -1.53
C VAL A 113 -4.24 40.47 -2.31
N SER A 114 -3.55 40.02 -3.37
CA SER A 114 -2.71 40.89 -4.19
C SER A 114 -3.47 41.69 -5.27
N GLY A 115 -4.78 41.46 -5.43
CA GLY A 115 -5.62 42.17 -6.40
C GLY A 115 -6.25 43.47 -5.86
N GLU A 116 -6.10 43.77 -4.58
CA GLU A 116 -6.73 44.93 -3.92
C GLU A 116 -5.69 45.99 -3.53
N ASP A 117 -4.94 46.47 -4.51
CA ASP A 117 -4.27 47.78 -4.45
C ASP A 117 -4.76 48.61 -5.65
N THR A 118 -5.88 49.32 -5.45
CA THR A 118 -6.21 50.58 -6.15
C THR A 118 -5.15 51.63 -5.78
N PRO A 119 -4.65 52.42 -6.76
CA PRO A 119 -5.47 53.45 -7.40
C PRO A 119 -5.69 53.27 -8.92
#